data_AF-I6YQ09-F1
#
_entry.id   AF-I6YQ09-F1
#
_cell.length_a   1.000
_cell.length_b   1.000
_cell.length_c   1.000
_cell.angle_alpha   90.00
_cell.angle_beta   90.00
_cell.angle_gamma   90.00
#
_symmetry.space_group_name_H-M   'P 1'
#
loop_
_entity.id
_entity.type
_entity.pdbx_description
1 polymer ?
#
loop_
_entity_poly.entity_id
_entity_poly.type
_entity_poly.pdbx_seq_one_letter_code
_entity_poly.pdbx_strand_id
1 'polypeptide(L)'
;MKLLKEIEALAHGYSRKGGKDNRRQQRARMLAFGEHCAAMGADSLGQLGARHVISYWRSNRDLGDRTLYAHWLAVRQLWQLAGKGCEPPRPRLAADSKHSA
;
A
#
# COMPACT_ATOMS: atom_id res chain seq x y z
N MET A 1 -0.06 -2.47 18.01
CA MET A 1 0.71 -1.46 17.24
C MET A 1 -0.21 -0.31 16.86
N LYS A 2 0.21 0.95 17.06
CA LYS A 2 -0.62 2.15 16.78
C LYS A 2 -0.91 2.31 15.29
N LEU A 3 0.10 2.13 14.44
CA LEU A 3 -0.02 2.19 12.98
C LEU A 3 -1.13 1.28 12.41
N LEU A 4 -1.17 0.00 12.82
CA LEU A 4 -2.18 -0.94 12.31
C LEU A 4 -3.60 -0.53 12.69
N LYS A 5 -3.81 0.00 13.90
CA LYS A 5 -5.12 0.51 14.34
C LYS A 5 -5.55 1.74 13.52
N GLU A 6 -4.63 2.64 13.21
CA GLU A 6 -4.89 3.80 12.34
C GLU A 6 -5.29 3.34 10.92
N ILE A 7 -4.58 2.34 10.38
CA ILE A 7 -4.88 1.75 9.07
C ILE A 7 -6.25 1.07 9.06
N GLU A 8 -6.60 0.31 10.10
CA GLU A 8 -7.92 -0.31 10.21
C GLU A 8 -9.04 0.72 10.26
N ALA A 9 -8.89 1.76 11.08
CA ALA A 9 -9.88 2.83 11.20
C ALA A 9 -10.14 3.51 9.84
N LEU A 10 -9.08 3.78 9.08
CA LEU A 10 -9.17 4.36 7.74
C LEU A 10 -9.77 3.40 6.71
N ALA A 11 -9.39 2.12 6.74
CA ALA A 11 -9.91 1.10 5.84
C ALA A 11 -11.42 0.89 6.02
N HIS A 12 -11.93 1.00 7.25
CA HIS A 12 -13.36 0.95 7.54
C HIS A 12 -14.13 2.11 6.88
N GLY A 13 -13.57 3.32 6.85
CA GLY A 13 -14.18 4.49 6.19
C GLY A 13 -14.28 4.34 4.67
N TYR A 14 -13.28 3.72 4.04
CA TYR A 14 -13.23 3.48 2.59
C TYR A 14 -14.21 2.39 2.11
N SER A 15 -14.60 1.46 2.99
CA SER A 15 -15.39 0.26 2.68
C SER A 15 -16.84 0.52 2.16
N ARG A 16 -17.25 1.74 1.85
CA ARG A 16 -18.63 2.06 1.46
C ARG A 16 -18.93 1.96 -0.05
N LYS A 17 -17.92 1.79 -0.94
CA LYS A 17 -18.10 1.92 -2.41
C LYS A 17 -17.63 0.74 -3.30
N GLY A 18 -17.64 -0.52 -2.83
CA GLY A 18 -17.25 -1.67 -3.67
C GLY A 18 -17.77 -3.03 -3.18
N GLY A 19 -17.64 -4.11 -3.97
CA GLY A 19 -18.09 -5.46 -3.60
C GLY A 19 -17.32 -6.09 -2.42
N LYS A 20 -17.98 -6.92 -1.61
CA LYS A 20 -17.47 -7.45 -0.31
C LYS A 20 -16.06 -8.01 -0.40
N ASP A 21 -15.79 -8.83 -1.41
CA ASP A 21 -14.49 -9.50 -1.56
C ASP A 21 -13.38 -8.54 -1.94
N ASN A 22 -13.67 -7.57 -2.81
CA ASN A 22 -12.70 -6.54 -3.16
C ASN A 22 -12.34 -5.68 -1.95
N ARG A 23 -13.31 -5.37 -1.09
CA ARG A 23 -13.07 -4.62 0.17
C ARG A 23 -12.20 -5.41 1.14
N ARG A 24 -12.47 -6.71 1.31
CA ARG A 24 -11.66 -7.60 2.15
C ARG A 24 -10.22 -7.67 1.64
N GLN A 25 -10.05 -7.82 0.33
CA GLN A 25 -8.72 -7.85 -0.30
C GLN A 25 -7.98 -6.51 -0.16
N GLN A 26 -8.65 -5.38 -0.38
CA GLN A 26 -8.02 -4.06 -0.19
C GLN A 26 -7.57 -3.83 1.24
N ARG A 27 -8.40 -4.18 2.23
CA ARG A 27 -8.02 -4.09 3.64
C ARG A 27 -6.80 -4.97 3.95
N ALA A 28 -6.78 -6.20 3.46
CA ALA A 28 -5.65 -7.10 3.68
C ALA A 28 -4.34 -6.53 3.09
N ARG A 29 -4.39 -5.90 1.90
CA ARG A 29 -3.22 -5.26 1.28
C ARG A 29 -2.76 -4.02 2.04
N MET A 30 -3.69 -3.19 2.53
CA MET A 30 -3.37 -2.04 3.38
C MET A 30 -2.68 -2.48 4.68
N LEU A 31 -3.17 -3.55 5.31
CA LEU A 31 -2.57 -4.12 6.52
C LEU A 31 -1.19 -4.71 6.25
N ALA A 32 -1.02 -5.48 5.17
CA ALA A 32 0.29 -6.02 4.79
C ALA A 32 1.34 -4.91 4.56
N PHE A 33 0.94 -3.79 3.95
CA PHE A 33 1.81 -2.61 3.85
C PHE A 33 2.11 -2.00 5.23
N GLY A 34 1.09 -1.87 6.09
CA GLY A 34 1.24 -1.37 7.45
C GLY A 34 2.18 -2.21 8.31
N GLU A 35 2.06 -3.53 8.25
CA GLU A 35 2.93 -4.49 8.94
C GLU A 35 4.38 -4.36 8.48
N HIS A 36 4.62 -4.25 7.17
CA HIS A 36 5.95 -4.00 6.62
C HIS A 36 6.55 -2.68 7.13
N CYS A 37 5.73 -1.62 7.16
CA CYS A 37 6.18 -0.33 7.67
C CYS A 37 6.46 -0.37 9.18
N ALA A 38 5.64 -1.07 9.96
CA ALA A 38 5.84 -1.27 11.39
C ALA A 38 7.12 -2.06 11.68
N ALA A 39 7.42 -3.08 10.87
CA ALA A 39 8.69 -3.81 10.93
C ALA A 39 9.91 -2.93 10.61
N MET A 40 9.73 -1.88 9.81
CA MET A 40 10.73 -0.84 9.56
C MET A 40 10.81 0.24 10.66
N GLY A 41 10.00 0.13 11.72
CA GLY A 41 9.96 1.08 12.84
C GLY A 41 9.02 2.27 12.65
N ALA A 42 8.04 2.20 11.73
CA ALA A 42 7.00 3.23 11.62
C ALA A 42 5.87 2.98 12.62
N ASP A 43 5.56 3.98 13.45
CA ASP A 43 4.53 3.89 14.49
C ASP A 43 3.22 4.61 14.14
N SER A 44 3.24 5.50 13.16
CA SER A 44 2.06 6.27 12.72
C SER A 44 2.07 6.54 11.21
N LEU A 45 0.87 6.80 10.66
CA LEU A 45 0.70 7.12 9.23
C LEU A 45 1.51 8.35 8.78
N GLY A 46 1.73 9.31 9.68
CA GLY A 46 2.53 10.51 9.41
C GLY A 46 3.96 10.18 9.01
N GLN A 47 4.56 9.17 9.65
CA GLN A 47 5.94 8.72 9.42
C GLN A 47 6.12 7.94 8.11
N LEU A 48 5.01 7.53 7.47
CA LEU A 48 5.07 6.85 6.18
C LEU A 48 5.67 7.78 5.12
N GLY A 49 6.55 7.24 4.29
CA GLY A 49 7.32 8.01 3.34
C GLY A 49 7.79 7.13 2.19
N ALA A 50 8.35 7.75 1.15
CA ALA A 50 8.75 7.05 -0.06
C ALA A 50 9.69 5.86 0.22
N ARG A 51 10.56 5.96 1.24
CA ARG A 51 11.44 4.85 1.65
C ARG A 51 10.68 3.57 2.01
N HIS A 52 9.54 3.72 2.71
CA HIS A 52 8.72 2.59 3.17
C HIS A 52 8.04 1.93 1.98
N VAL A 53 7.52 2.74 1.06
CA VAL A 53 6.91 2.27 -0.19
C VAL A 53 7.93 1.53 -1.08
N ILE A 54 9.11 2.10 -1.27
CA ILE A 54 10.18 1.48 -2.07
C ILE A 54 10.65 0.17 -1.42
N SER A 55 10.82 0.16 -0.09
CA SER A 55 11.18 -1.05 0.65
C SER A 55 10.12 -2.15 0.49
N TYR A 56 8.84 -1.78 0.57
CA TYR A 56 7.73 -2.71 0.37
C TYR A 56 7.71 -3.32 -1.04
N TRP A 57 7.99 -2.54 -2.08
CA TRP A 57 8.14 -3.08 -3.44
C TRP A 57 9.35 -4.00 -3.57
N ARG A 58 10.43 -3.73 -2.84
CA ARG A 58 11.60 -4.61 -2.83
C ARG A 58 11.33 -5.95 -2.15
N SER A 59 10.49 -6.01 -1.13
CA SER A 59 10.12 -7.27 -0.46
C SER A 59 9.06 -8.08 -1.20
N ASN A 60 8.36 -7.49 -2.18
CA ASN A 60 7.27 -8.13 -2.92
C ASN A 60 7.58 -8.33 -4.41
N ARG A 61 8.86 -8.44 -4.79
CA ARG A 61 9.28 -8.57 -6.20
C ARG A 61 8.78 -9.84 -6.89
N ASP A 62 8.44 -10.86 -6.12
CA ASP A 62 7.96 -12.14 -6.63
C ASP A 62 6.46 -12.12 -6.97
N LEU A 63 5.74 -11.05 -6.61
CA LEU A 63 4.33 -10.89 -6.98
C LEU A 63 4.19 -10.54 -8.46
N GLY A 64 3.21 -11.15 -9.13
CA GLY A 64 2.88 -10.79 -10.51
C GLY A 64 2.36 -9.35 -10.65
N ASP A 65 2.54 -8.76 -11.83
CA ASP A 65 2.22 -7.35 -12.13
C ASP A 65 0.80 -6.92 -11.71
N ARG A 66 -0.21 -7.76 -11.96
CA ARG A 66 -1.60 -7.48 -11.59
C ARG A 66 -1.77 -7.40 -10.06
N THR A 67 -1.07 -8.25 -9.33
CA THR A 67 -1.09 -8.26 -7.87
C THR A 67 -0.34 -7.03 -7.34
N LEU A 68 0.85 -6.72 -7.86
CA LEU A 68 1.59 -5.49 -7.51
C LEU A 68 0.77 -4.23 -7.75
N TYR A 69 0.06 -4.15 -8.88
CA TYR A 69 -0.84 -3.04 -9.17
C TYR A 69 -1.98 -2.94 -8.15
N ALA A 70 -2.60 -4.07 -7.78
CA ALA A 70 -3.64 -4.08 -6.75
C ALA A 70 -3.11 -3.64 -5.38
N HIS A 71 -1.88 -4.00 -5.03
CA HIS A 71 -1.21 -3.48 -3.82
C HIS A 71 -0.94 -1.98 -3.92
N TRP A 72 -0.49 -1.49 -5.08
CA TRP A 72 -0.29 -0.06 -5.29
C TRP A 72 -1.58 0.75 -5.14
N LEU A 73 -2.72 0.25 -5.62
CA LEU A 73 -4.03 0.87 -5.39
C LEU A 73 -4.36 0.96 -3.89
N ALA A 74 -4.06 -0.09 -3.12
CA ALA A 74 -4.22 -0.09 -1.65
C ALA A 74 -3.35 0.98 -0.98
N VAL A 75 -2.07 1.04 -1.35
CA VAL A 75 -1.10 2.00 -0.82
C VAL A 75 -1.48 3.43 -1.18
N ARG A 76 -1.87 3.68 -2.44
CA ARG A 76 -2.36 4.99 -2.93
C ARG A 76 -3.57 5.47 -2.14
N GLN A 77 -4.54 4.59 -1.90
CA GLN A 77 -5.71 4.93 -1.11
C GLN A 77 -5.33 5.31 0.33
N LEU A 78 -4.44 4.55 0.96
CA LEU A 78 -3.93 4.83 2.29
C LEU A 78 -3.15 6.15 2.34
N TRP A 79 -2.41 6.46 1.28
CA TRP A 79 -1.67 7.70 1.11
C TRP A 79 -2.58 8.92 1.05
N GLN A 80 -3.67 8.82 0.27
CA GLN A 80 -4.69 9.86 0.17
C GLN A 80 -5.40 10.06 1.52
N LEU A 81 -5.76 8.97 2.21
CA LEU A 81 -6.40 9.02 3.52
C LEU A 81 -5.47 9.60 4.60
N ALA A 82 -4.16 9.43 4.46
CA ALA A 82 -3.15 10.05 5.31
C ALA A 82 -2.93 11.55 4.98
N GLY A 83 -3.67 12.12 4.02
CA GLY A 83 -3.57 13.54 3.65
C GLY A 83 -2.28 13.91 2.91
N LYS A 84 -1.53 12.94 2.38
CA LYS A 84 -0.30 13.21 1.61
C LYS A 84 -0.69 13.62 0.20
N GLY A 85 -0.37 14.87 -0.18
CA GLY A 85 -0.76 15.46 -1.47
C GLY A 85 -0.08 14.88 -2.71
N CYS A 86 0.99 14.08 -2.55
CA CYS A 86 1.67 13.40 -3.65
C CYS A 86 1.26 11.94 -3.78
N GLU A 87 1.34 11.36 -4.98
CA GLU A 87 1.13 9.92 -5.14
C GLU A 87 2.32 9.12 -4.56
N PRO A 88 2.08 7.94 -3.96
CA PRO A 88 3.19 7.08 -3.53
C PRO A 88 3.94 6.53 -4.75
N PRO A 89 5.25 6.23 -4.61
CA PRO A 89 6.02 5.58 -5.66
C PRO A 89 5.35 4.33 -6.21
N ARG A 90 5.28 4.21 -7.54
CA ARG A 90 4.72 3.02 -8.21
C ARG A 90 5.69 1.84 -8.11
N PRO A 91 5.19 0.59 -8.02
CA PRO A 91 6.04 -0.58 -8.19
C PRO A 91 6.62 -0.59 -9.60
N ARG A 92 7.81 -1.17 -9.78
CA ARG A 92 8.29 -1.50 -11.12
C ARG A 92 7.55 -2.73 -11.60
N LEU A 93 6.77 -2.59 -12.66
CA LEU A 93 6.11 -3.73 -13.29
C LEU A 93 7.03 -4.38 -14.32
N ALA A 94 6.92 -5.69 -14.52
CA ALA A 94 7.68 -6.38 -15.55
C ALA A 94 7.38 -5.82 -16.95
N ALA A 95 6.13 -5.38 -17.18
CA ALA A 95 5.72 -4.68 -18.40
C ALA A 95 6.50 -3.38 -18.66
N ASP A 96 6.88 -2.63 -17.62
CA ASP A 96 7.62 -1.36 -17.73
C ASP A 96 9.09 -1.60 -18.10
N SER A 97 9.62 -2.80 -17.83
CA SER A 97 11.02 -3.15 -18.05
C SER A 97 11.35 -3.47 -19.52
N LYS A 98 10.33 -3.61 -20.39
CA LYS A 98 10.48 -3.97 -21.80
C LYS A 98 10.79 -2.79 -22.75
N HIS A 99 10.90 -1.56 -22.24
CA HIS A 99 11.18 -0.35 -23.03
C HIS A 99 12.56 0.28 -22.79
N SER A 100 13.50 -0.48 -22.23
CA SER A 100 14.91 -0.08 -22.13
C SER A 100 15.78 -1.19 -22.70
N ALA A 101 15.80 -1.28 -24.03
CA ALA A 101 16.78 -2.03 -24.82
C ALA A 101 17.26 -1.13 -25.95
#